data_AF-A0A1Z9F1Q6-F1
#
_entry.id   AF-A0A1Z9F1Q6-F1
#
_cell.length_a   1.000
_cell.length_b   1.000
_cell.length_c   1.000
_cell.angle_alpha   90.00
_cell.angle_beta   90.00
_cell.angle_gamma   90.00
#
_symmetry.space_group_name_H-M   'P 1'
#
loop_
_entity.id
_entity.type
_entity.pdbx_description
1 polymer ?
#
loop_
_entity_poly.entity_id
_entity_poly.type
_entity_poly.pdbx_seq_one_letter_code
_entity_poly.pdbx_strand_id
1 'polypeptide(L)'
;MVTLNDPITSQNIVDRFEELVTDIADTQIVWGTDNLPGHSAFSSADFAGVVDGMELVLTNATGTFTANETVTGSISGTVGTVVTYSSNNLKVRNIVAGSGQTNFLQNDILTGSNSGAQGTISTMTTISAVTIGITGTQIGNSGTAINAGNIYQTLKNEMNTYTNIKNTTASVTMTGAGQQYSDTQIAHNLTSVRVTLNPSQPSYLNSGRLITSANLETFIADLANAYNTERGNTYGLAKTICHSSCHSSCHGSRGRR
;
A
#
# COMPACT_ATOMS: atom_id res chain seq x y z
N MET A 1 13.69 4.68 14.03
CA MET A 1 12.86 5.58 14.83
C MET A 1 13.48 6.96 14.86
N VAL A 2 13.01 7.81 13.95
CA VAL A 2 13.16 9.27 14.01
C VAL A 2 12.48 9.72 15.30
N THR A 3 13.19 10.52 16.10
CA THR A 3 12.65 11.08 17.35
C THR A 3 12.47 12.58 17.22
N LEU A 4 11.29 13.09 17.58
CA LEU A 4 11.09 14.54 17.71
C LEU A 4 11.85 15.05 18.94
N ASN A 5 12.93 15.80 18.69
CA ASN A 5 13.70 16.46 19.74
C ASN A 5 13.37 17.95 19.81
N ASP A 6 13.32 18.50 21.01
CA ASP A 6 13.13 19.94 21.21
C ASP A 6 14.47 20.68 21.03
N PRO A 7 14.51 21.82 20.31
CA PRO A 7 13.38 22.51 19.67
C PRO A 7 12.90 21.82 18.37
N ILE A 8 11.59 21.67 18.23
CA ILE A 8 10.95 21.06 17.06
C ILE A 8 11.10 21.96 15.84
N THR A 9 11.57 21.39 14.73
CA THR A 9 11.52 22.05 13.42
C THR A 9 10.39 21.45 12.56
N SER A 10 9.87 22.23 11.61
CA SER A 10 8.87 21.73 10.65
C SER A 10 9.35 20.50 9.88
N GLN A 11 10.65 20.42 9.58
CA GLN A 11 11.21 19.26 8.87
C GLN A 11 11.21 18.02 9.75
N ASN A 12 11.58 18.13 11.03
CA ASN A 12 11.52 16.97 11.93
C ASN A 12 10.11 16.41 12.07
N ILE A 13 9.07 17.25 12.00
CA ILE A 13 7.67 16.79 11.98
C ILE A 13 7.36 15.97 10.72
N VAL A 14 7.81 16.45 9.55
CA VAL A 14 7.63 15.72 8.28
C VAL A 14 8.38 14.40 8.31
N ASP A 15 9.66 14.40 8.69
CA ASP A 15 10.49 13.19 8.74
C ASP A 15 9.88 12.14 9.68
N ARG A 16 9.37 12.58 10.83
CA ARG A 16 8.71 11.69 11.81
C ARG A 16 7.40 11.13 11.26
N PHE A 17 6.61 11.96 10.59
CA PHE A 17 5.34 11.55 10.01
C PHE A 17 5.53 10.62 8.81
N GLU A 18 6.56 10.85 7.99
CA GLU A 18 6.96 9.96 6.89
C GLU A 18 7.30 8.57 7.41
N GLU A 19 8.14 8.47 8.45
CA GLU A 19 8.46 7.18 9.07
C GLU A 19 7.20 6.43 9.52
N LEU A 20 6.27 7.12 10.19
CA LEU A 20 5.00 6.53 10.61
C LEU A 20 4.18 6.03 9.40
N VAL A 21 4.03 6.87 8.37
CA VAL A 21 3.23 6.52 7.18
C VAL A 21 3.82 5.30 6.47
N THR A 22 5.15 5.22 6.33
CA THR A 22 5.81 4.03 5.78
C THR A 22 5.55 2.81 6.65
N ASP A 23 5.61 2.92 7.99
CA ASP A 23 5.40 1.78 8.88
C ASP A 23 3.95 1.23 8.86
N ILE A 24 2.95 2.09 8.64
CA ILE A 24 1.53 1.69 8.75
C ILE A 24 0.80 1.59 7.41
N ALA A 25 1.03 2.52 6.49
CA ALA A 25 0.33 2.59 5.23
C ALA A 25 1.00 1.73 4.16
N ASP A 26 2.34 1.68 4.18
CA ASP A 26 3.19 1.01 3.18
C ASP A 26 3.56 -0.43 3.52
N THR A 27 2.63 -1.17 4.11
CA THR A 27 2.88 -2.55 4.53
C THR A 27 1.72 -3.44 4.10
N GLN A 28 1.94 -4.74 3.86
CA GLN A 28 0.88 -5.76 3.69
C GLN A 28 -0.14 -5.54 2.53
N ILE A 29 0.06 -4.53 1.68
CA ILE A 29 -0.34 -4.30 0.27
C ILE A 29 -0.86 -5.34 -0.73
N VAL A 30 -1.55 -6.43 -0.41
CA VAL A 30 -1.70 -7.57 -1.34
C VAL A 30 -2.09 -7.23 -2.78
N TRP A 31 -3.03 -6.30 -3.00
CA TRP A 31 -3.46 -5.91 -4.35
C TRP A 31 -3.12 -4.48 -4.75
N GLY A 32 -2.77 -4.32 -6.02
CA GLY A 32 -2.40 -3.05 -6.64
C GLY A 32 -2.42 -3.17 -8.15
N THR A 33 -1.88 -2.17 -8.84
CA THR A 33 -1.78 -2.16 -10.31
C THR A 33 -0.90 -3.28 -10.87
N ASP A 34 -0.03 -3.85 -10.03
CA ASP A 34 0.96 -4.87 -10.36
C ASP A 34 0.71 -6.23 -9.65
N ASN A 35 -0.26 -6.32 -8.75
CA ASN A 35 -0.80 -7.59 -8.25
C ASN A 35 -2.31 -7.57 -8.21
N LEU A 36 -2.96 -8.34 -9.08
CA LEU A 36 -4.41 -8.36 -9.16
C LEU A 36 -5.00 -9.51 -8.32
N PRO A 37 -6.26 -9.39 -7.88
CA PRO A 37 -6.99 -10.55 -7.35
C PRO A 37 -6.98 -11.70 -8.36
N GLY A 38 -7.07 -12.94 -7.87
CA GLY A 38 -6.88 -14.18 -8.65
C GLY A 38 -7.98 -14.51 -9.67
N HIS A 39 -8.61 -13.51 -10.28
CA HIS A 39 -9.64 -13.67 -11.30
C HIS A 39 -9.47 -12.64 -12.42
N SER A 40 -9.61 -13.09 -13.67
CA SER A 40 -9.42 -12.27 -14.89
C SER A 40 -10.43 -11.15 -15.11
N ALA A 41 -11.34 -10.92 -14.16
CA ALA A 41 -12.34 -9.85 -14.22
C ALA A 41 -11.80 -8.53 -13.64
N PHE A 42 -10.71 -8.62 -12.90
CA PHE A 42 -9.99 -7.46 -12.37
C PHE A 42 -8.88 -7.07 -13.32
N SER A 43 -8.61 -5.78 -13.40
CA SER A 43 -7.54 -5.19 -14.20
C SER A 43 -6.78 -4.16 -13.37
N SER A 44 -5.60 -3.75 -13.85
CA SER A 44 -4.82 -2.69 -13.19
C SER A 44 -5.58 -1.36 -13.10
N ALA A 45 -6.59 -1.12 -13.93
CA ALA A 45 -7.45 0.07 -13.88
C ALA A 45 -8.38 0.11 -12.64
N ASP A 46 -8.54 -1.00 -11.93
CA ASP A 46 -9.33 -1.07 -10.69
C ASP A 46 -8.55 -0.60 -9.45
N PHE A 47 -7.26 -0.28 -9.60
CA PHE A 47 -6.33 0.05 -8.52
C PHE A 47 -5.54 1.33 -8.85
N ALA A 48 -5.04 2.07 -7.84
CA ALA A 48 -4.35 3.35 -8.04
C ALA A 48 -2.83 3.32 -7.83
N GLY A 49 -2.28 2.23 -7.31
CA GLY A 49 -0.85 2.14 -7.09
C GLY A 49 -0.37 0.72 -6.97
N VAL A 50 0.95 0.59 -6.91
CA VAL A 50 1.64 -0.68 -6.75
C VAL A 50 1.46 -1.22 -5.34
N VAL A 51 1.79 -2.49 -5.20
CA VAL A 51 2.07 -3.14 -3.93
C VAL A 51 3.25 -2.50 -3.19
N ASP A 52 3.26 -2.54 -1.85
CA ASP A 52 4.52 -2.42 -1.09
C ASP A 52 5.40 -3.64 -1.37
N GLY A 53 6.72 -3.47 -1.39
CA GLY A 53 7.60 -4.61 -1.53
C GLY A 53 9.04 -4.26 -1.83
N MET A 54 9.76 -5.23 -2.38
CA MET A 54 11.12 -5.04 -2.84
C MET A 54 11.25 -5.31 -4.32
N GLU A 55 11.99 -4.43 -4.99
CA GLU A 55 12.56 -4.69 -6.29
C GLU A 55 13.93 -5.35 -6.11
N LEU A 56 14.09 -6.51 -6.74
CA LEU A 56 15.31 -7.27 -6.77
C LEU A 56 15.79 -7.28 -8.21
N VAL A 57 17.00 -6.80 -8.45
CA VAL A 57 17.65 -6.93 -9.76
C VAL A 57 18.41 -8.24 -9.74
N LEU A 58 18.11 -9.12 -10.69
CA LEU A 58 18.73 -10.43 -10.79
C LEU A 58 19.87 -10.43 -11.81
N THR A 59 20.89 -11.21 -11.50
CA THR A 59 21.92 -11.64 -12.44
C THR A 59 21.78 -13.14 -12.69
N ASN A 60 22.15 -13.55 -13.90
CA ASN A 60 22.08 -14.95 -14.34
C ASN A 60 20.68 -15.58 -14.16
N ALA A 61 19.62 -14.78 -14.31
CA ALA A 61 18.26 -15.28 -14.20
C ALA A 61 17.98 -16.28 -15.33
N THR A 62 17.48 -17.45 -14.97
CA THR A 62 17.00 -18.48 -15.89
C THR A 62 15.51 -18.72 -15.69
N GLY A 63 14.76 -18.74 -16.79
CA GLY A 63 13.30 -18.83 -16.75
C GLY A 63 12.64 -17.50 -16.42
N THR A 64 11.34 -17.56 -16.16
CA THR A 64 10.50 -16.40 -15.83
C THR A 64 9.78 -16.69 -14.53
N PHE A 65 9.96 -15.85 -13.52
CA PHE A 65 9.19 -15.92 -12.30
C PHE A 65 7.72 -15.55 -12.59
N THR A 66 6.78 -16.27 -12.00
CA THR A 66 5.33 -16.09 -12.18
C THR A 66 4.73 -15.35 -10.99
N ALA A 67 3.80 -14.42 -11.25
CA ALA A 67 3.05 -13.76 -10.19
C ALA A 67 2.36 -14.78 -9.26
N ASN A 68 2.29 -14.43 -7.98
CA ASN A 68 1.79 -15.23 -6.86
C ASN A 68 2.61 -16.49 -6.49
N GLU A 69 3.75 -16.74 -7.11
CA GLU A 69 4.61 -17.83 -6.66
C GLU A 69 5.42 -17.46 -5.43
N THR A 70 5.75 -18.46 -4.60
CA THR A 70 6.66 -18.29 -3.48
C THR A 70 8.11 -18.40 -3.95
N VAL A 71 8.96 -17.50 -3.48
CA VAL A 71 10.42 -17.53 -3.64
C VAL A 71 11.07 -17.55 -2.26
N THR A 72 12.23 -18.21 -2.14
CA THR A 72 13.04 -18.23 -0.91
C THR A 72 14.47 -17.83 -1.25
N GLY A 73 15.07 -16.97 -0.43
CA GLY A 73 16.49 -16.62 -0.50
C GLY A 73 17.35 -17.67 0.18
N SER A 74 18.32 -18.23 -0.54
CA SER A 74 19.15 -19.33 -0.04
C SER A 74 20.05 -18.98 1.15
N ILE A 75 20.47 -17.72 1.28
CA ILE A 75 21.35 -17.22 2.34
C ILE A 75 20.51 -16.58 3.45
N SER A 76 19.57 -15.72 3.08
CA SER A 76 18.72 -15.00 4.04
C SER A 76 17.68 -15.90 4.74
N GLY A 77 17.23 -16.97 4.07
CA GLY A 77 16.07 -17.75 4.51
C GLY A 77 14.75 -17.01 4.35
N THR A 78 14.78 -15.80 3.80
CA THR A 78 13.62 -14.93 3.60
C THR A 78 12.69 -15.53 2.54
N VAL A 79 11.40 -15.60 2.86
CA VAL A 79 10.35 -16.05 1.94
C VAL A 79 9.61 -14.84 1.39
N GLY A 80 9.26 -14.86 0.11
CA GLY A 80 8.47 -13.82 -0.54
C GLY A 80 7.47 -14.42 -1.53
N THR A 81 6.42 -13.69 -1.84
CA THR A 81 5.48 -13.92 -2.93
C THR A 81 5.81 -12.98 -4.08
N VAL A 82 6.04 -13.51 -5.27
CA VAL A 82 6.30 -12.70 -6.47
C VAL A 82 5.05 -11.93 -6.85
N VAL A 83 5.19 -10.63 -7.07
CA VAL A 83 4.11 -9.76 -7.53
C VAL A 83 4.26 -9.49 -9.02
N THR A 84 5.47 -9.20 -9.48
CA THR A 84 5.73 -8.88 -10.90
C THR A 84 7.16 -9.26 -11.25
N TYR A 85 7.39 -9.62 -12.51
CA TYR A 85 8.71 -9.80 -13.09
C TYR A 85 8.79 -9.08 -14.44
N SER A 86 9.83 -8.27 -14.65
CA SER A 86 10.12 -7.64 -15.94
C SER A 86 11.62 -7.41 -16.13
N SER A 87 12.16 -7.84 -17.27
CA SER A 87 13.54 -7.53 -17.67
C SER A 87 14.61 -7.80 -16.59
N ASN A 88 14.59 -9.00 -15.99
CA ASN A 88 15.45 -9.42 -14.86
C ASN A 88 15.22 -8.69 -13.52
N ASN A 89 14.19 -7.86 -13.43
CA ASN A 89 13.75 -7.26 -12.17
C ASN A 89 12.56 -8.04 -11.64
N LEU A 90 12.68 -8.47 -10.38
CA LEU A 90 11.66 -9.21 -9.66
C LEU A 90 11.11 -8.35 -8.54
N LYS A 91 9.79 -8.25 -8.44
CA LYS A 91 9.10 -7.60 -7.31
C LYS A 91 8.49 -8.65 -6.41
N VAL A 92 8.71 -8.54 -5.11
CA VAL A 92 8.25 -9.51 -4.09
C VAL A 92 7.53 -8.84 -2.91
N ARG A 93 6.54 -9.54 -2.37
CA ARG A 93 5.64 -9.16 -1.26
C ARG A 93 5.64 -10.26 -0.18
N ASN A 94 5.30 -9.92 1.07
CA ASN A 94 5.06 -10.86 2.17
C ASN A 94 6.30 -11.64 2.61
N ILE A 95 6.92 -11.18 3.70
CA ILE A 95 8.10 -11.84 4.29
C ILE A 95 7.76 -12.34 5.69
N VAL A 96 7.75 -13.66 5.84
CA VAL A 96 7.80 -14.34 7.15
C VAL A 96 9.29 -14.66 7.38
N ALA A 97 9.96 -14.27 8.48
CA ALA A 97 9.61 -14.58 9.87
C ALA A 97 10.19 -13.63 10.94
N GLY A 98 9.56 -13.64 12.14
CA GLY A 98 10.20 -13.52 13.46
C GLY A 98 10.96 -12.24 13.81
N SER A 99 10.24 -11.26 14.39
CA SER A 99 10.74 -10.12 15.19
C SER A 99 12.23 -9.78 15.05
N GLY A 100 12.60 -9.12 13.95
CA GLY A 100 13.97 -8.68 13.68
C GLY A 100 14.26 -8.68 12.18
N GLN A 101 13.65 -7.73 11.47
CA GLN A 101 13.62 -7.56 10.02
C GLN A 101 14.97 -7.85 9.32
N THR A 102 14.99 -8.76 8.34
CA THR A 102 15.87 -8.62 7.18
C THR A 102 15.19 -9.14 5.91
N ASN A 103 15.41 -8.39 4.85
CA ASN A 103 14.93 -8.62 3.50
C ASN A 103 15.62 -9.85 2.86
N PHE A 104 15.42 -10.05 1.55
CA PHE A 104 16.40 -10.82 0.79
C PHE A 104 17.80 -10.20 0.94
N LEU A 105 18.87 -10.91 0.61
CA LEU A 105 20.23 -10.41 0.68
C LEU A 105 20.88 -10.43 -0.71
N GLN A 106 21.80 -9.50 -0.95
CA GLN A 106 22.63 -9.56 -2.15
C GLN A 106 23.33 -10.93 -2.22
N ASN A 107 23.35 -11.51 -3.41
CA ASN A 107 23.82 -12.86 -3.73
C ASN A 107 22.93 -14.02 -3.25
N ASP A 108 21.73 -13.76 -2.70
CA ASP A 108 20.74 -14.83 -2.55
C ASP A 108 20.47 -15.48 -3.91
N ILE A 109 20.43 -16.82 -3.91
CA ILE A 109 19.84 -17.57 -5.00
C ILE A 109 18.35 -17.64 -4.71
N LEU A 110 17.55 -17.05 -5.60
CA LEU A 110 16.11 -17.16 -5.58
C LEU A 110 15.69 -18.36 -6.42
N THR A 111 14.83 -19.19 -5.86
CA THR A 111 14.16 -20.27 -6.59
C THR A 111 12.66 -20.05 -6.54
N GLY A 112 12.01 -20.01 -7.70
CA GLY A 112 10.55 -20.00 -7.82
C GLY A 112 10.00 -21.39 -7.57
N SER A 113 9.26 -21.58 -6.47
CA SER A 113 8.81 -22.90 -6.04
C SER A 113 7.93 -23.62 -7.07
N ASN A 114 7.18 -22.86 -7.87
CA ASN A 114 6.27 -23.41 -8.87
C ASN A 114 6.83 -23.29 -10.30
N SER A 115 7.54 -22.20 -10.61
CA SER A 115 8.09 -21.98 -11.96
C SER A 115 9.39 -22.74 -12.22
N GLY A 116 10.14 -23.10 -11.17
CA GLY A 116 11.52 -23.57 -11.28
C GLY A 116 12.50 -22.49 -11.75
N ALA A 117 12.06 -21.24 -11.86
CA ALA A 117 12.91 -20.11 -12.21
C ALA A 117 13.99 -19.93 -11.14
N GLN A 118 15.18 -19.52 -11.57
CA GLN A 118 16.31 -19.27 -10.69
C GLN A 118 17.01 -17.97 -11.06
N GLY A 119 17.60 -17.29 -10.09
CA GLY A 119 18.42 -16.10 -10.32
C GLY A 119 19.16 -15.66 -9.07
N THR A 120 20.22 -14.88 -9.24
CA THR A 120 21.03 -14.36 -8.13
C THR A 120 20.78 -12.88 -7.92
N ILE A 121 20.51 -12.44 -6.69
CA ILE A 121 20.27 -11.02 -6.40
C ILE A 121 21.55 -10.21 -6.57
N SER A 122 21.50 -9.21 -7.46
CA SER A 122 22.57 -8.24 -7.69
C SER A 122 22.36 -6.95 -6.92
N THR A 123 21.14 -6.39 -6.93
CA THR A 123 20.82 -5.17 -6.17
C THR A 123 19.41 -5.25 -5.59
N MET A 124 19.18 -4.47 -4.55
CA MET A 124 17.94 -4.44 -3.81
C MET A 124 17.44 -3.01 -3.67
N THR A 125 16.15 -2.80 -3.89
CA THR A 125 15.51 -1.50 -3.75
C THR A 125 14.16 -1.66 -3.10
N THR A 126 13.87 -0.85 -2.09
CA THR A 126 12.54 -0.79 -1.49
C THR A 126 11.58 -0.10 -2.46
N ILE A 127 10.43 -0.73 -2.71
CA ILE A 127 9.32 -0.12 -3.43
C ILE A 127 8.31 0.32 -2.38
N SER A 128 8.11 1.63 -2.32
CA SER A 128 7.05 2.23 -1.50
C SER A 128 5.82 2.45 -2.37
N ALA A 129 4.67 1.93 -1.93
CA ALA A 129 3.36 2.22 -2.48
C ALA A 129 2.86 3.62 -2.09
N VAL A 130 3.46 4.23 -1.07
CA VAL A 130 3.15 5.58 -0.60
C VAL A 130 4.32 6.54 -0.87
N THR A 131 4.05 7.84 -0.94
CA THR A 131 5.10 8.86 -1.02
C THR A 131 4.61 10.09 -0.29
N ILE A 132 5.43 10.63 0.60
CA ILE A 132 5.09 11.83 1.34
C ILE A 132 4.91 13.03 0.38
N GLY A 133 3.72 13.64 0.41
CA GLY A 133 3.32 14.76 -0.43
C GLY A 133 3.49 16.13 0.23
N ILE A 134 3.98 16.16 1.47
CA ILE A 134 4.18 17.39 2.26
C ILE A 134 5.66 17.68 2.52
N THR A 135 5.96 18.95 2.70
CA THR A 135 7.28 19.48 3.08
C THR A 135 7.15 20.35 4.32
N GLY A 136 8.28 20.62 5.00
CA GLY A 136 8.28 21.48 6.18
C GLY A 136 7.65 22.86 5.95
N THR A 137 7.69 23.39 4.72
CA THR A 137 7.09 24.69 4.38
C THR A 137 5.57 24.73 4.49
N GLN A 138 4.89 23.59 4.33
CA GLN A 138 3.43 23.47 4.51
C GLN A 138 3.03 23.39 5.99
N ILE A 139 4.00 23.17 6.88
CA ILE A 139 3.78 23.19 8.34
C ILE A 139 4.11 24.58 8.89
N GLY A 140 5.29 25.11 8.54
CA GLY A 140 5.75 26.43 8.95
C GLY A 140 7.13 26.75 8.39
N ASN A 141 7.41 28.03 8.19
CA ASN A 141 8.70 28.49 7.67
C ASN A 141 9.78 28.46 8.75
N SER A 142 11.02 28.20 8.35
CA SER A 142 12.17 28.26 9.26
C SER A 142 12.26 29.63 9.94
N GLY A 143 12.50 29.64 11.24
CA GLY A 143 12.57 30.88 12.05
C GLY A 143 11.22 31.53 12.37
N THR A 144 10.09 30.92 12.00
CA THR A 144 8.74 31.39 12.36
C THR A 144 8.07 30.50 13.39
N ALA A 145 7.16 31.05 14.19
CA ALA A 145 6.32 30.25 15.08
C ALA A 145 5.41 29.33 14.24
N ILE A 146 5.48 28.02 14.48
CA ILE A 146 4.65 27.04 13.78
C ILE A 146 3.21 27.18 14.26
N ASN A 147 2.27 27.36 13.33
CA ASN A 147 0.85 27.43 13.66
C ASN A 147 0.31 26.02 13.93
N ALA A 148 -0.23 25.78 15.12
CA ALA A 148 -0.78 24.49 15.53
C ALA A 148 -1.90 23.98 14.58
N GLY A 149 -2.69 24.90 14.02
CA GLY A 149 -3.70 24.58 13.01
C GLY A 149 -3.10 24.12 11.68
N ASN A 150 -1.94 24.65 11.29
CA ASN A 150 -1.23 24.18 10.10
C ASN A 150 -0.71 22.75 10.29
N ILE A 151 -0.11 22.44 11.46
CA ILE A 151 0.31 21.06 11.77
C ILE A 151 -0.88 20.10 11.66
N TYR A 152 -1.97 20.42 12.37
CA TYR A 152 -3.15 19.57 12.39
C TYR A 152 -3.71 19.34 10.98
N GLN A 153 -3.94 20.39 10.21
CA GLN A 153 -4.52 20.27 8.87
C GLN A 153 -3.57 19.60 7.88
N THR A 154 -2.29 19.95 7.89
CA THR A 154 -1.31 19.39 6.95
C THR A 154 -1.14 17.90 7.16
N LEU A 155 -0.90 17.44 8.41
CA LEU A 155 -0.71 16.02 8.69
C LEU A 155 -2.00 15.20 8.50
N LYS A 156 -3.16 15.75 8.87
CA LYS A 156 -4.45 15.09 8.64
C LYS A 156 -4.76 14.95 7.16
N ASN A 157 -4.61 16.03 6.39
CA ASN A 157 -4.87 16.01 4.96
C ASN A 157 -3.95 15.03 4.24
N GLU A 158 -2.68 15.00 4.65
CA GLU A 158 -1.72 14.05 4.13
C GLU A 158 -2.12 12.61 4.47
N MET A 159 -2.47 12.31 5.73
CA MET A 159 -2.92 10.97 6.13
C MET A 159 -4.16 10.51 5.35
N ASN A 160 -5.10 11.43 5.04
CA ASN A 160 -6.28 11.12 4.24
C ASN A 160 -5.93 10.59 2.85
N THR A 161 -4.77 10.95 2.29
CA THR A 161 -4.33 10.49 0.96
C THR A 161 -4.03 9.00 0.90
N TYR A 162 -3.84 8.35 2.06
CA TYR A 162 -3.51 6.93 2.15
C TYR A 162 -4.72 6.05 2.49
N THR A 163 -5.88 6.65 2.79
CA THR A 163 -7.09 5.91 3.24
C THR A 163 -7.73 5.02 2.17
N ASN A 164 -7.33 5.14 0.90
CA ASN A 164 -7.67 4.18 -0.15
C ASN A 164 -6.86 2.87 -0.04
N ILE A 165 -5.81 2.83 0.78
CA ILE A 165 -5.09 1.60 1.11
C ILE A 165 -5.77 0.97 2.32
N LYS A 166 -6.63 -0.03 2.08
CA LYS A 166 -7.45 -0.66 3.12
C LYS A 166 -7.93 -2.06 2.76
N ASN A 167 -8.50 -2.76 3.74
CA ASN A 167 -9.17 -4.04 3.54
C ASN A 167 -10.19 -3.92 2.41
N THR A 168 -10.11 -4.84 1.46
CA THR A 168 -10.96 -4.85 0.28
C THR A 168 -11.41 -6.27 0.02
N THR A 169 -12.72 -6.47 -0.11
CA THR A 169 -13.27 -7.72 -0.63
C THR A 169 -13.43 -7.59 -2.13
N ALA A 170 -12.57 -8.27 -2.88
CA ALA A 170 -12.71 -8.43 -4.32
C ALA A 170 -13.65 -9.62 -4.59
N SER A 171 -14.76 -9.37 -5.29
CA SER A 171 -15.76 -10.40 -5.58
C SER A 171 -16.18 -10.41 -7.04
N VAL A 172 -16.37 -11.60 -7.58
CA VAL A 172 -16.91 -11.80 -8.93
C VAL A 172 -18.18 -12.63 -8.83
N THR A 173 -19.25 -12.13 -9.42
CA THR A 173 -20.51 -12.85 -9.57
C THR A 173 -20.77 -13.14 -11.03
N MET A 174 -21.38 -14.28 -11.32
CA MET A 174 -21.81 -14.65 -12.66
C MET A 174 -23.33 -14.76 -12.71
N THR A 175 -23.94 -14.07 -13.66
CA THR A 175 -25.40 -14.11 -13.87
C THR A 175 -25.85 -15.56 -14.08
N GLY A 176 -26.78 -16.03 -13.24
CA GLY A 176 -27.30 -17.39 -13.30
C GLY A 176 -26.41 -18.48 -12.66
N ALA A 177 -25.22 -18.14 -12.16
CA ALA A 177 -24.29 -19.09 -11.55
C ALA A 177 -23.74 -18.66 -10.18
N GLY A 178 -24.06 -17.45 -9.72
CA GLY A 178 -23.69 -16.97 -8.39
C GLY A 178 -22.22 -16.58 -8.27
N GLN A 179 -21.69 -16.65 -7.05
CA GLN A 179 -20.33 -16.19 -6.72
C GLN A 179 -19.26 -17.11 -7.33
N GLN A 180 -18.34 -16.51 -8.10
CA GLN A 180 -17.22 -17.20 -8.75
C GLN A 180 -15.90 -16.95 -8.01
N TYR A 181 -15.77 -15.79 -7.38
CA TYR A 181 -14.57 -15.39 -6.66
C TYR A 181 -14.95 -14.54 -5.45
N SER A 182 -14.26 -14.77 -4.34
CA SER A 182 -14.27 -13.93 -3.16
C SER A 182 -12.94 -14.07 -2.46
N ASP A 183 -12.26 -12.97 -2.28
CA ASP A 183 -11.15 -12.90 -1.34
C ASP A 183 -11.15 -11.52 -0.69
N THR A 184 -10.54 -11.43 0.48
CA THR A 184 -10.36 -10.17 1.21
C THR A 184 -8.90 -9.98 1.55
N GLN A 185 -8.32 -8.89 1.06
CA GLN A 185 -6.94 -8.52 1.35
C GLN A 185 -6.81 -7.00 1.48
N ILE A 186 -5.66 -6.52 1.95
CA ILE A 186 -5.32 -5.10 1.82
C ILE A 186 -5.06 -4.78 0.34
N ALA A 187 -5.68 -3.70 -0.15
CA ALA A 187 -5.51 -3.26 -1.53
C ALA A 187 -5.23 -1.76 -1.61
N HIS A 188 -4.43 -1.36 -2.61
CA HIS A 188 -4.25 0.02 -3.02
C HIS A 188 -5.37 0.43 -3.99
N ASN A 189 -6.54 0.75 -3.43
CA ASN A 189 -7.73 1.10 -4.22
C ASN A 189 -7.60 2.44 -4.93
N LEU A 190 -8.53 2.72 -5.84
CA LEU A 190 -8.66 4.03 -6.48
C LEU A 190 -8.81 5.17 -5.47
N THR A 191 -8.34 6.36 -5.83
CA THR A 191 -8.40 7.56 -4.97
C THR A 191 -9.82 7.98 -4.63
N SER A 192 -10.82 7.58 -5.42
CA SER A 192 -12.25 7.76 -5.14
C SER A 192 -12.74 7.01 -3.88
N VAL A 193 -11.96 6.05 -3.38
CA VAL A 193 -12.25 5.25 -2.18
C VAL A 193 -11.73 5.92 -0.89
N ARG A 194 -10.95 6.99 -1.03
CA ARG A 194 -10.45 7.77 0.12
C ARG A 194 -11.58 8.31 0.95
N VAL A 195 -11.35 8.40 2.24
CA VAL A 195 -12.25 9.03 3.20
C VAL A 195 -11.51 10.09 3.98
N THR A 196 -12.26 11.04 4.51
CA THR A 196 -11.71 12.05 5.42
C THR A 196 -11.70 11.47 6.83
N LEU A 197 -10.52 11.32 7.41
CA LEU A 197 -10.37 10.99 8.82
C LEU A 197 -10.91 12.13 9.69
N ASN A 198 -11.64 11.79 10.74
CA ASN A 198 -12.26 12.76 11.65
C ASN A 198 -11.70 12.72 13.09
N PRO A 199 -10.37 12.63 13.33
CA PRO A 199 -9.85 12.90 14.65
C PRO A 199 -10.10 14.39 14.96
N SER A 200 -10.60 14.67 16.16
CA SER A 200 -10.76 16.05 16.60
C SER A 200 -9.40 16.71 16.78
N GLN A 201 -9.27 18.00 16.46
CA GLN A 201 -8.05 18.75 16.76
C GLN A 201 -7.84 18.75 18.28
N PRO A 202 -6.72 18.20 18.77
CA PRO A 202 -6.47 18.16 20.20
C PRO A 202 -6.31 19.57 20.79
N SER A 203 -6.75 19.75 22.05
CA SER A 203 -6.71 21.07 22.71
C SER A 203 -5.30 21.63 22.92
N TYR A 204 -4.29 20.76 22.94
CA TYR A 204 -2.87 21.10 23.01
C TYR A 204 -2.29 21.54 21.66
N LEU A 205 -2.98 21.27 20.54
CA LEU A 205 -2.68 21.79 19.21
C LEU A 205 -3.54 23.00 18.87
N ASN A 206 -3.81 23.88 19.83
CA ASN A 206 -4.51 25.14 19.61
C ASN A 206 -3.54 26.33 19.52
N SER A 207 -3.97 27.39 18.82
CA SER A 207 -3.21 28.64 18.75
C SER A 207 -2.89 29.19 20.14
N GLY A 208 -1.67 29.72 20.32
CA GLY A 208 -1.20 30.28 21.59
C GLY A 208 -0.74 29.25 22.63
N ARG A 209 -0.72 27.96 22.29
CA ARG A 209 -0.12 26.91 23.13
C ARG A 209 1.33 26.63 22.72
N LEU A 210 2.18 26.35 23.71
CA LEU A 210 3.49 25.78 23.46
C LEU A 210 3.29 24.33 23.01
N ILE A 211 3.80 24.00 21.82
CA ILE A 211 3.76 22.66 21.27
C ILE A 211 5.04 21.95 21.71
N THR A 212 4.90 20.79 22.35
CA THR A 212 6.03 19.95 22.77
C THR A 212 6.15 18.73 21.85
N SER A 213 7.35 18.14 21.81
CA SER A 213 7.61 16.87 21.13
C SER A 213 6.61 15.79 21.55
N ALA A 214 6.35 15.64 22.85
CA ALA A 214 5.38 14.70 23.40
C ALA A 214 3.94 14.93 22.90
N ASN A 215 3.51 16.18 22.76
CA ASN A 215 2.18 16.49 22.23
C ASN A 215 2.05 16.13 20.74
N LEU A 216 3.10 16.33 19.96
CA LEU A 216 3.11 15.95 18.54
C LEU A 216 3.13 14.44 18.34
N GLU A 217 3.93 13.71 19.12
CA GLU A 217 3.91 12.24 19.09
C GLU A 217 2.53 11.69 19.42
N THR A 218 1.82 12.30 20.39
CA THR A 218 0.44 11.92 20.71
C THR A 218 -0.49 12.13 19.51
N PHE A 219 -0.43 13.30 18.87
CA PHE A 219 -1.26 13.59 17.71
C PHE A 219 -0.95 12.70 16.49
N ILE A 220 0.33 12.45 16.21
CA ILE A 220 0.77 11.55 15.15
C ILE A 220 0.25 10.12 15.42
N ALA A 221 0.31 9.66 16.68
CA ALA A 221 -0.26 8.37 17.07
C ALA A 221 -1.81 8.34 16.92
N ASP A 222 -2.51 9.41 17.26
CA ASP A 222 -3.96 9.51 17.07
C ASP A 222 -4.35 9.44 15.58
N LEU A 223 -3.57 10.09 14.70
CA LEU A 223 -3.73 9.95 13.25
C LEU A 223 -3.48 8.52 12.77
N ALA A 224 -2.44 7.86 13.28
CA ALA A 224 -2.15 6.48 12.97
C ALA A 224 -3.29 5.54 13.38
N ASN A 225 -3.87 5.76 14.56
CA ASN A 225 -5.00 4.99 15.08
C ASN A 225 -6.26 5.20 14.23
N ALA A 226 -6.56 6.45 13.86
CA ALA A 226 -7.68 6.77 12.99
C ALA A 226 -7.51 6.12 11.60
N TYR A 227 -6.30 6.18 11.05
CA TYR A 227 -5.94 5.51 9.80
C TYR A 227 -6.09 3.99 9.90
N ASN A 228 -5.51 3.35 10.92
CA ASN A 228 -5.59 1.90 11.09
C ASN A 228 -7.02 1.40 11.29
N THR A 229 -7.86 2.20 11.95
CA THR A 229 -9.31 1.92 12.06
C THR A 229 -9.96 1.92 10.68
N GLU A 230 -9.72 2.95 9.87
CA GLU A 230 -10.25 3.01 8.50
C GLU A 230 -9.66 1.93 7.60
N ARG A 231 -8.37 1.63 7.74
CA ARG A 231 -7.67 0.57 7.01
C ARG A 231 -8.29 -0.80 7.28
N GLY A 232 -8.78 -1.02 8.50
CA GLY A 232 -9.52 -2.22 8.89
C GLY A 232 -10.93 -2.31 8.27
N ASN A 233 -11.55 -1.18 7.94
CA ASN A 233 -12.87 -1.16 7.29
C ASN A 233 -12.79 -1.77 5.89
N THR A 234 -13.73 -2.66 5.59
CA THR A 234 -13.73 -3.41 4.33
C THR A 234 -14.46 -2.64 3.23
N TYR A 235 -13.76 -2.34 2.14
CA TYR A 235 -14.33 -1.86 0.89
C TYR A 235 -14.78 -3.03 0.01
N GLY A 236 -15.96 -2.94 -0.60
CA GLY A 236 -16.45 -3.94 -1.56
C GLY A 236 -16.10 -3.57 -2.99
N LEU A 237 -15.24 -4.35 -3.64
CA LEU A 237 -14.95 -4.26 -5.07
C LEU A 237 -15.63 -5.43 -5.79
N ALA A 238 -16.79 -5.17 -6.40
CA ALA A 238 -17.61 -6.20 -7.05
C ALA A 238 -17.58 -6.08 -8.57
N LYS A 239 -17.47 -7.24 -9.25
CA LYS A 239 -17.63 -7.38 -10.70
C LYS A 239 -18.73 -8.39 -10.99
N THR A 240 -19.48 -8.17 -12.06
CA THR A 240 -20.45 -9.13 -12.58
C THR A 240 -20.05 -9.51 -14.00
N ILE A 241 -19.93 -10.81 -14.25
CA ILE A 241 -19.63 -11.37 -15.57
C ILE A 241 -20.83 -12.17 -16.09
N CYS A 242 -20.90 -12.33 -17.41
CA CYS A 242 -21.90 -13.18 -18.05
C CYS A 242 -21.23 -14.46 -18.57
N HIS A 243 -21.80 -15.62 -18.24
CA HIS A 243 -21.53 -16.85 -18.99
C HIS A 243 -22.05 -16.62 -20.41
N SER A 244 -21.33 -17.05 -21.43
CA SER A 244 -21.55 -16.76 -22.87
C SER A 244 -22.98 -16.95 -23.44
N SER A 245 -23.95 -17.49 -22.70
CA SER A 245 -25.35 -17.67 -23.12
C SER A 245 -26.21 -16.38 -23.16
N CYS A 246 -25.61 -15.20 -22.99
CA CYS A 246 -26.28 -13.90 -23.15
C CYS A 246 -26.01 -13.20 -24.50
N HIS A 247 -25.61 -13.92 -25.55
CA HIS A 247 -25.48 -13.36 -26.90
C HIS A 247 -26.79 -12.82 -27.51
N SER A 248 -27.97 -13.13 -26.95
CA SER A 248 -29.27 -12.68 -27.49
C SER A 248 -29.86 -11.44 -26.79
N SER A 249 -29.46 -11.12 -25.56
CA SER A 249 -30.23 -10.17 -24.73
C SER A 249 -29.70 -8.74 -24.70
N CYS A 250 -28.53 -8.46 -25.28
CA CYS A 250 -27.99 -7.10 -25.42
C CYS A 250 -28.13 -6.48 -26.83
N HIS A 251 -28.62 -7.24 -27.82
CA HIS A 251 -28.89 -6.71 -29.17
C HIS A 251 -30.36 -6.88 -29.65
N GLY A 252 -31.26 -7.41 -28.82
CA GLY A 252 -32.62 -7.79 -29.23
C GLY A 252 -33.67 -6.68 -29.39
N SER A 253 -33.31 -5.39 -29.34
CA SER A 253 -34.29 -4.28 -29.46
C SER A 253 -34.18 -3.49 -30.77
N ARG A 254 -33.61 -4.06 -31.84
CA ARG A 254 -33.70 -3.48 -33.18
C ARG A 254 -34.44 -4.42 -34.13
N GLY A 255 -35.76 -4.25 -34.17
CA GLY A 255 -36.58 -4.63 -35.31
C GLY A 255 -37.42 -5.88 -35.11
N ARG A 256 -38.61 -5.70 -34.52
CA ARG A 256 -39.80 -6.41 -34.98
C ARG A 256 -40.82 -5.36 -35.40
N ARG A 257 -40.79 -5.04 -36.69
CA ARG A 257 -42.00 -4.72 -37.44
C ARG A 257 -42.76 -6.02 -37.68
#